data_AF-A0A7C1JNE4-F1
#
_entry.id   AF-A0A7C1JNE4-F1
#
_cell.length_a   1.000
_cell.length_b   1.000
_cell.length_c   1.000
_cell.angle_alpha   90.00
_cell.angle_beta   90.00
_cell.angle_gamma   90.00
#
_symmetry.space_group_name_H-M   'P 1'
#
loop_
_entity.id
_entity.type
_entity.pdbx_description
1 polymer ?
#
loop_
_entity_poly.entity_id
_entity_poly.type
_entity_poly.pdbx_seq_one_letter_code
_entity_poly.pdbx_strand_id
1 'polypeptide(L)'
;RAQENLTTVEPYDFILTLLVNIYDPGVVVLPTHRLVRVPPTFNLDAFLAAAGEFFTVTAKGDEVVSGGRYVFGLYTGGGRSYLLRLKEELDPAEVVPGSESATWKRLAVTVLHYFVLNRLLGIGAAESGPGDRIGYTHDAAAARHLVDTGAWDLAFFLPSPTVAELVAIAEAGERMPQKSTYFYPKVPTGLVLYAFD
;
A
#
# COMPACT_ATOMS: atom_id res chain seq x y z
N ARG A 1 33.35 -15.09 13.55
CA ARG A 1 33.41 -14.78 15.00
C ARG A 1 31.99 -14.64 15.49
N ALA A 2 31.31 -15.77 15.66
CA ALA A 2 29.93 -15.83 16.11
C ALA A 2 29.91 -16.57 17.45
N GLN A 3 29.15 -16.02 18.39
CA GLN A 3 28.68 -16.62 19.64
C GLN A 3 29.75 -16.94 20.69
N GLU A 4 30.23 -15.90 21.36
CA GLU A 4 30.40 -15.99 22.81
C GLU A 4 29.08 -15.51 23.44
N ASN A 5 28.55 -16.29 24.39
CA ASN A 5 27.40 -15.91 25.18
C ASN A 5 27.76 -14.67 26.01
N LEU A 6 27.51 -13.48 25.46
CA LEU A 6 27.66 -12.21 26.15
C LEU A 6 26.58 -12.13 27.23
N THR A 7 26.99 -12.36 28.47
CA THR A 7 26.15 -12.19 29.67
C THR A 7 26.11 -10.74 30.14
N THR A 8 26.87 -9.84 29.50
CA THR A 8 26.89 -8.41 29.78
C THR A 8 26.06 -7.67 28.74
N VAL A 9 25.21 -6.77 29.23
CA VAL A 9 24.43 -5.87 28.38
C VAL A 9 25.38 -4.77 27.88
N GLU A 10 25.50 -4.63 26.58
CA GLU A 10 26.40 -3.71 25.90
C GLU A 10 25.61 -2.58 25.22
N PRO A 11 26.25 -1.43 24.87
CA PRO A 11 25.56 -0.33 24.21
C PRO A 11 24.83 -0.69 22.91
N TYR A 12 25.30 -1.69 22.16
CA TYR A 12 24.65 -2.16 20.93
C TYR A 12 23.39 -3.02 21.17
N ASP A 13 23.12 -3.41 22.42
CA ASP A 13 21.86 -4.07 22.80
C ASP A 13 20.70 -3.07 22.93
N PHE A 14 20.99 -1.77 22.87
CA PHE A 14 19.99 -0.70 22.95
C PHE A 14 19.84 0.02 21.60
N ILE A 15 18.61 0.46 21.34
CA ILE A 15 18.30 1.37 20.24
C ILE A 15 17.58 2.60 20.78
N LEU A 16 18.00 3.78 20.34
CA LEU A 16 17.26 5.01 20.65
C LEU A 16 15.85 4.89 20.06
N THR A 17 14.85 4.96 20.94
CA THR A 17 13.45 4.73 20.57
C THR A 17 12.63 5.95 20.96
N LEU A 18 11.81 6.44 20.03
CA LEU A 18 10.74 7.37 20.34
C LEU A 18 9.42 6.59 20.45
N LEU A 19 8.76 6.74 21.59
CA LEU A 19 7.40 6.23 21.79
C LEU A 19 6.40 7.34 21.51
N VAL A 20 5.48 7.07 20.58
CA VAL A 20 4.40 7.99 20.20
C VAL A 20 3.08 7.28 20.42
N ASN A 21 2.11 7.98 20.99
CA ASN A 21 0.76 7.47 21.10
C ASN A 21 0.12 7.42 19.71
N ILE A 22 -0.22 6.21 19.22
CA ILE A 22 -0.84 6.03 17.90
C ILE A 22 -2.25 6.64 17.81
N TYR A 23 -2.88 6.92 18.95
CA TYR A 23 -4.18 7.60 19.04
C TYR A 23 -4.06 9.12 19.17
N ASP A 24 -2.85 9.68 19.09
CA ASP A 24 -2.66 11.13 19.10
C ASP A 24 -3.30 11.74 17.83
N PRO A 25 -4.19 12.74 17.96
CA PRO A 25 -4.89 13.33 16.81
C PRO A 25 -3.96 14.07 15.84
N GLY A 26 -2.73 14.41 16.26
CA GLY A 26 -1.70 14.99 15.42
C GLY A 26 -0.97 13.97 14.54
N VAL A 27 -1.17 12.67 14.76
CA VAL A 27 -0.58 11.60 13.96
C VAL A 27 -1.62 11.03 13.00
N VAL A 28 -1.34 11.12 11.71
CA VAL A 28 -2.20 10.56 10.67
C VAL A 28 -1.47 9.49 9.88
N VAL A 29 -2.23 8.52 9.38
CA VAL A 29 -1.73 7.46 8.51
C VAL A 29 -2.21 7.75 7.10
N LEU A 30 -1.30 8.16 6.24
CA LEU A 30 -1.60 8.50 4.84
C LEU A 30 -1.63 7.24 3.98
N PRO A 31 -2.45 7.25 2.90
CA PRO A 31 -2.45 6.14 1.97
C PRO A 31 -1.14 6.12 1.20
N THR A 32 -0.75 4.93 0.75
CA THR A 32 0.35 4.79 -0.21
C THR A 32 -0.23 4.36 -1.55
N HIS A 33 -0.45 5.30 -2.45
CA HIS A 33 -0.92 5.05 -3.82
C HIS A 33 0.10 4.23 -4.61
N ARG A 34 -0.38 3.48 -5.60
CA ARG A 34 0.46 2.66 -6.48
C ARG A 34 0.53 3.28 -7.86
N LEU A 35 1.73 3.55 -8.32
CA LEU A 35 1.98 3.86 -9.73
C LEU A 35 2.35 2.55 -10.41
N VAL A 36 1.88 2.31 -11.63
CA VAL A 36 2.13 1.04 -12.32
C VAL A 36 2.61 1.28 -13.73
N ARG A 37 3.64 0.52 -14.13
CA ARG A 37 4.03 0.37 -15.53
C ARG A 37 3.41 -0.90 -16.11
N VAL A 38 2.77 -0.75 -17.25
CA VAL A 38 2.11 -1.84 -17.95
C VAL A 38 2.94 -2.26 -19.17
N PRO A 39 2.86 -3.54 -19.60
CA PRO A 39 3.56 -3.95 -20.81
C PRO A 39 2.96 -3.26 -22.05
N PRO A 40 3.72 -3.15 -23.16
CA PRO A 40 3.19 -2.58 -24.41
C PRO A 40 1.94 -3.27 -24.97
N THR A 41 1.69 -4.51 -24.56
CA THR A 41 0.50 -5.31 -24.92
C THR A 41 -0.72 -4.99 -24.07
N PHE A 42 -0.63 -4.10 -23.08
CA PHE A 42 -1.73 -3.75 -22.20
C PHE A 42 -2.89 -3.12 -22.96
N ASN A 43 -4.09 -3.62 -22.71
CA ASN A 43 -5.33 -3.08 -23.25
C ASN A 43 -6.26 -2.72 -22.10
N LEU A 44 -6.64 -1.44 -22.03
CA LEU A 44 -7.46 -0.91 -20.94
C LEU A 44 -8.86 -1.54 -20.92
N ASP A 45 -9.51 -1.68 -22.06
CA ASP A 45 -10.88 -2.22 -22.12
C ASP A 45 -10.91 -3.69 -21.69
N ALA A 46 -9.92 -4.48 -22.12
CA ALA A 46 -9.76 -5.86 -21.69
C ALA A 46 -9.47 -5.96 -20.18
N PHE A 47 -8.62 -5.06 -19.65
CA PHE A 47 -8.36 -4.98 -18.22
C PHE A 47 -9.62 -4.64 -17.41
N LEU A 48 -10.41 -3.65 -17.84
CA LEU A 48 -11.64 -3.25 -17.16
C LEU A 48 -12.71 -4.33 -17.24
N ALA A 49 -12.81 -5.05 -18.37
CA ALA A 49 -13.70 -6.19 -18.51
C ALA A 49 -13.33 -7.32 -17.54
N ALA A 50 -12.04 -7.69 -17.48
CA ALA A 50 -11.55 -8.70 -16.53
C ALA A 50 -11.70 -8.24 -15.07
N ALA A 51 -11.47 -6.96 -14.78
CA ALA A 51 -11.72 -6.38 -13.45
C ALA A 51 -13.19 -6.53 -13.04
N GLY A 52 -14.12 -6.52 -13.99
CA GLY A 52 -15.55 -6.75 -13.79
C GLY A 52 -15.89 -8.11 -13.17
N GLU A 53 -14.98 -9.10 -13.17
CA GLU A 53 -15.17 -10.36 -12.46
C GLU A 53 -15.20 -10.15 -10.94
N PHE A 54 -14.30 -9.29 -10.42
CA PHE A 54 -14.11 -9.09 -8.97
C PHE A 54 -14.68 -7.76 -8.46
N PHE A 55 -14.78 -6.77 -9.34
CA PHE A 55 -15.14 -5.40 -8.98
C PHE A 55 -16.39 -4.94 -9.73
N THR A 56 -17.18 -4.09 -9.07
CA THR A 56 -18.06 -3.16 -9.78
C THR A 56 -17.21 -2.00 -10.28
N VAL A 57 -17.11 -1.87 -11.60
CA VAL A 57 -16.30 -0.86 -12.27
C VAL A 57 -17.19 0.30 -12.71
N THR A 58 -16.89 1.50 -12.23
CA THR A 58 -17.64 2.72 -12.57
C THR A 58 -16.71 3.73 -13.19
N ALA A 59 -16.95 4.13 -14.43
CA ALA A 59 -16.22 5.22 -15.07
C ALA A 59 -16.44 6.53 -14.31
N LYS A 60 -15.36 7.27 -14.12
CA LYS A 60 -15.33 8.60 -13.52
C LYS A 60 -14.57 9.54 -14.46
N GLY A 61 -14.96 10.82 -14.45
CA GLY A 61 -14.25 11.86 -15.17
C GLY A 61 -12.98 12.25 -14.42
N ASP A 62 -12.76 13.54 -14.21
CA ASP A 62 -11.56 14.04 -13.52
C ASP A 62 -11.53 13.80 -12.00
N GLU A 63 -12.58 13.30 -11.38
CA GLU A 63 -12.65 13.12 -9.93
C GLU A 63 -12.40 11.66 -9.54
N VAL A 64 -11.22 11.39 -8.97
CA VAL A 64 -10.86 10.09 -8.40
C VAL A 64 -10.59 10.25 -6.93
N VAL A 65 -11.57 9.88 -6.12
CA VAL A 65 -11.38 9.73 -4.69
C VAL A 65 -11.73 8.29 -4.33
N SER A 66 -10.75 7.53 -3.86
CA SER A 66 -11.00 6.26 -3.19
C SER A 66 -11.81 6.52 -1.92
N GLY A 67 -12.93 5.82 -1.73
CA GLY A 67 -13.82 6.03 -0.59
C GLY A 67 -14.54 4.76 -0.17
N GLY A 68 -14.32 4.32 1.07
CA GLY A 68 -14.78 3.01 1.57
C GLY A 68 -13.67 1.97 1.56
N ARG A 69 -13.85 0.88 2.33
CA ARG A 69 -12.79 -0.08 2.66
C ARG A 69 -12.12 -0.73 1.43
N TYR A 70 -12.89 -1.04 0.38
CA TYR A 70 -12.42 -1.70 -0.84
C TYR A 70 -12.83 -0.98 -2.12
N VAL A 71 -12.73 0.35 -2.10
CA VAL A 71 -12.96 1.19 -3.29
C VAL A 71 -11.64 1.81 -3.70
N PHE A 72 -11.14 1.36 -4.84
CA PHE A 72 -9.89 1.83 -5.41
C PHE A 72 -10.15 2.78 -6.57
N GLY A 73 -9.42 3.89 -6.61
CA GLY A 73 -9.39 4.74 -7.77
C GLY A 73 -8.39 4.22 -8.79
N LEU A 74 -8.71 4.28 -10.08
CA LEU A 74 -7.77 4.06 -11.18
C LEU A 74 -7.75 5.30 -12.06
N TYR A 75 -6.57 5.84 -12.30
CA TYR A 75 -6.34 6.90 -13.28
C TYR A 75 -5.44 6.39 -14.41
N THR A 76 -5.84 6.68 -15.65
CA THR A 76 -5.20 6.16 -16.87
C THR A 76 -4.67 7.29 -17.77
N GLY A 77 -4.57 8.52 -17.24
CA GLY A 77 -4.16 9.70 -17.98
C GLY A 77 -5.25 10.31 -18.87
N GLY A 78 -5.05 11.58 -19.24
CA GLY A 78 -5.94 12.32 -20.14
C GLY A 78 -7.35 12.52 -19.57
N GLY A 79 -7.46 12.70 -18.24
CA GLY A 79 -8.73 12.93 -17.54
C GLY A 79 -9.64 11.70 -17.42
N ARG A 80 -9.15 10.50 -17.79
CA ARG A 80 -9.91 9.26 -17.70
C ARG A 80 -9.64 8.53 -16.41
N SER A 81 -10.71 8.17 -15.72
CA SER A 81 -10.61 7.43 -14.47
C SER A 81 -11.76 6.46 -14.21
N TYR A 82 -11.55 5.60 -13.23
CA TYR A 82 -12.48 4.54 -12.85
C TYR A 82 -12.45 4.34 -11.34
N LEU A 83 -13.58 3.92 -10.78
CA LEU A 83 -13.66 3.35 -9.44
C LEU A 83 -13.85 1.84 -9.54
N LEU A 84 -13.04 1.11 -8.78
CA LEU A 84 -13.10 -0.33 -8.65
C LEU A 84 -13.56 -0.64 -7.24
N ARG A 85 -14.83 -1.01 -7.08
CA ARG A 85 -15.39 -1.42 -5.79
C ARG A 85 -15.44 -2.94 -5.72
N LEU A 86 -14.76 -3.55 -4.74
CA LEU A 86 -14.82 -5.01 -4.58
C LEU A 86 -16.28 -5.43 -4.37
N LYS A 87 -16.70 -6.47 -5.09
CA LYS A 87 -18.06 -7.03 -4.98
C LYS A 87 -18.29 -7.59 -3.58
N GLU A 88 -19.50 -7.45 -3.06
CA GLU A 88 -19.82 -7.75 -1.66
C GLU A 88 -19.79 -9.26 -1.36
N GLU A 89 -20.04 -10.09 -2.38
CA GLU A 89 -19.94 -11.55 -2.31
C GLU A 89 -18.51 -12.09 -2.20
N LEU A 90 -17.49 -11.25 -2.42
CA LEU A 90 -16.09 -11.65 -2.32
C LEU A 90 -15.52 -11.26 -0.97
N ASP A 91 -15.32 -12.25 -0.11
CA ASP A 91 -14.60 -12.07 1.13
C ASP A 91 -13.07 -12.21 0.93
N PRO A 92 -12.27 -11.15 1.13
CA PRO A 92 -10.82 -11.25 1.03
C PRO A 92 -10.20 -12.30 1.96
N ALA A 93 -10.77 -12.54 3.14
CA ALA A 93 -10.22 -13.51 4.09
C ALA A 93 -10.28 -14.95 3.55
N GLU A 94 -11.25 -15.26 2.69
CA GLU A 94 -11.44 -16.58 2.10
C GLU A 94 -10.67 -16.75 0.79
N VAL A 95 -10.57 -15.69 -0.01
CA VAL A 95 -10.02 -15.75 -1.37
C VAL A 95 -8.53 -15.44 -1.42
N VAL A 96 -8.03 -14.54 -0.56
CA VAL A 96 -6.61 -14.20 -0.53
C VAL A 96 -5.82 -15.39 0.04
N PRO A 97 -4.88 -15.99 -0.73
CA PRO A 97 -4.09 -17.11 -0.26
C PRO A 97 -3.09 -16.66 0.80
N GLY A 98 -2.58 -17.61 1.58
CA GLY A 98 -1.60 -17.35 2.63
C GLY A 98 -2.06 -17.81 4.01
N SER A 99 -1.12 -17.84 4.95
CA SER A 99 -1.34 -18.25 6.35
C SER A 99 -1.65 -17.08 7.27
N GLU A 100 -1.62 -15.85 6.75
CA GLU A 100 -1.92 -14.63 7.48
C GLU A 100 -3.39 -14.59 7.93
N SER A 101 -3.62 -13.78 8.96
CA SER A 101 -4.92 -13.61 9.60
C SER A 101 -5.97 -13.06 8.63
N ALA A 102 -7.24 -13.29 8.98
CA ALA A 102 -8.36 -12.69 8.26
C ALA A 102 -8.26 -11.16 8.24
N THR A 103 -7.77 -10.54 9.31
CA THR A 103 -7.56 -9.08 9.39
C THR A 103 -6.54 -8.63 8.36
N TRP A 104 -5.41 -9.33 8.24
CA TRP A 104 -4.35 -9.02 7.28
C TRP A 104 -4.82 -9.17 5.84
N LYS A 105 -5.53 -10.26 5.54
CA LYS A 105 -6.10 -10.52 4.22
C LYS A 105 -7.13 -9.48 3.80
N ARG A 106 -7.83 -8.90 4.78
CA ARG A 106 -8.83 -7.84 4.60
C ARG A 106 -8.25 -6.43 4.53
N LEU A 107 -6.93 -6.23 4.57
CA LEU A 107 -6.36 -4.91 4.35
C LEU A 107 -6.58 -4.46 2.90
N ALA A 108 -6.98 -3.20 2.70
CA ALA A 108 -7.24 -2.66 1.36
C ALA A 108 -6.03 -2.79 0.42
N VAL A 109 -4.81 -2.60 0.95
CA VAL A 109 -3.56 -2.79 0.21
C VAL A 109 -3.38 -4.25 -0.25
N THR A 110 -3.72 -5.21 0.60
CA THR A 110 -3.64 -6.64 0.30
C THR A 110 -4.65 -7.01 -0.79
N VAL A 111 -5.88 -6.51 -0.68
CA VAL A 111 -6.94 -6.68 -1.69
C VAL A 111 -6.49 -6.12 -3.04
N LEU A 112 -5.96 -4.89 -3.11
CA LEU A 112 -5.46 -4.34 -4.37
C LEU A 112 -4.32 -5.18 -4.94
N HIS A 113 -3.35 -5.57 -4.11
CA HIS A 113 -2.19 -6.35 -4.56
C HIS A 113 -2.60 -7.70 -5.11
N TYR A 114 -3.49 -8.41 -4.42
CA TYR A 114 -3.94 -9.71 -4.86
C TYR A 114 -4.82 -9.62 -6.10
N PHE A 115 -5.94 -8.90 -6.05
CA PHE A 115 -6.92 -8.91 -7.13
C PHE A 115 -6.48 -8.11 -8.35
N VAL A 116 -5.76 -7.00 -8.17
CA VAL A 116 -5.40 -6.13 -9.31
C VAL A 116 -3.98 -6.41 -9.76
N LEU A 117 -2.99 -6.23 -8.89
CA LEU A 117 -1.60 -6.31 -9.31
C LEU A 117 -1.24 -7.74 -9.72
N ASN A 118 -1.57 -8.74 -8.90
CA ASN A 118 -1.25 -10.13 -9.18
C ASN A 118 -2.20 -10.74 -10.23
N ARG A 119 -3.51 -10.78 -9.95
CA ARG A 119 -4.47 -11.52 -10.79
C ARG A 119 -4.73 -10.87 -12.15
N LEU A 120 -4.83 -9.54 -12.23
CA LEU A 120 -5.15 -8.85 -13.48
C LEU A 120 -3.92 -8.38 -14.25
N LEU A 121 -2.87 -7.92 -13.56
CA LEU A 121 -1.67 -7.35 -14.20
C LEU A 121 -0.45 -8.29 -14.21
N GLY A 122 -0.54 -9.43 -13.54
CA GLY A 122 0.55 -10.41 -13.46
C GLY A 122 1.79 -9.90 -12.72
N ILE A 123 1.63 -8.93 -11.82
CA ILE A 123 2.71 -8.32 -11.03
C ILE A 123 2.75 -8.99 -9.65
N GLY A 124 3.87 -9.65 -9.35
CA GLY A 124 4.07 -10.35 -8.08
C GLY A 124 4.40 -9.43 -6.90
N ALA A 125 4.16 -9.91 -5.67
CA ALA A 125 4.48 -9.18 -4.43
C ALA A 125 6.00 -8.98 -4.19
N ALA A 126 6.85 -9.75 -4.88
CA ALA A 126 8.31 -9.73 -4.75
C ALA A 126 9.04 -8.88 -5.81
N GLU A 127 8.32 -8.24 -6.73
CA GLU A 127 8.92 -7.29 -7.68
C GLU A 127 9.22 -5.97 -6.96
N SER A 128 10.41 -5.92 -6.36
CA SER A 128 11.09 -4.69 -5.90
C SER A 128 12.57 -4.81 -6.28
N GLY A 129 12.89 -4.50 -7.53
CA GLY A 129 14.22 -4.55 -8.13
C GLY A 129 14.38 -3.56 -9.30
N PRO A 130 15.59 -3.38 -9.85
CA PRO A 130 15.83 -2.43 -10.94
C PRO A 130 14.99 -2.81 -12.17
N GLY A 131 14.04 -1.95 -12.58
CA GLY A 131 12.99 -2.28 -13.56
C GLY A 131 11.56 -2.31 -12.98
N ASP A 132 11.38 -1.91 -11.71
CA ASP A 132 10.11 -1.96 -10.98
C ASP A 132 8.91 -1.44 -11.77
N ARG A 133 7.96 -2.36 -11.99
CA ARG A 133 6.65 -2.08 -12.56
C ARG A 133 5.71 -1.41 -11.56
N ILE A 134 6.12 -1.21 -10.30
CA ILE A 134 5.34 -0.56 -9.25
C ILE A 134 6.13 0.57 -8.59
N GLY A 135 5.53 1.76 -8.57
CA GLY A 135 5.96 2.94 -7.82
C GLY A 135 5.01 3.26 -6.68
N TYR A 136 5.44 4.14 -5.78
CA TYR A 136 4.73 4.44 -4.54
C TYR A 136 4.75 5.95 -4.28
N THR A 137 3.60 6.51 -3.94
CA THR A 137 3.49 7.92 -3.53
C THR A 137 2.34 8.09 -2.54
N HIS A 138 2.46 9.05 -1.63
CA HIS A 138 1.38 9.44 -0.71
C HIS A 138 0.60 10.68 -1.23
N ASP A 139 1.08 11.29 -2.31
CA ASP A 139 0.47 12.47 -2.92
C ASP A 139 -0.31 12.06 -4.17
N ALA A 140 -1.64 12.23 -4.09
CA ALA A 140 -2.54 11.90 -5.18
C ALA A 140 -2.38 12.83 -6.40
N ALA A 141 -2.09 14.12 -6.19
CA ALA A 141 -1.86 15.07 -7.28
C ALA A 141 -0.55 14.75 -8.01
N ALA A 142 0.51 14.43 -7.26
CA ALA A 142 1.77 13.97 -7.84
C ALA A 142 1.58 12.67 -8.64
N ALA A 143 0.75 11.74 -8.14
CA ALA A 143 0.46 10.50 -8.86
C ALA A 143 -0.20 10.75 -10.22
N ARG A 144 -1.19 11.65 -10.27
CA ARG A 144 -1.85 12.03 -11.53
C ARG A 144 -0.88 12.70 -12.48
N HIS A 145 -0.11 13.66 -12.00
CA HIS A 145 0.88 14.36 -12.80
C HIS A 145 1.91 13.42 -13.43
N LEU A 146 2.37 12.42 -12.68
CA LEU A 146 3.30 11.40 -13.16
C LEU A 146 2.70 10.51 -14.27
N VAL A 147 1.38 10.28 -14.26
CA VAL A 147 0.70 9.58 -15.34
C VAL A 147 0.51 10.48 -16.55
N ASP A 148 0.09 11.73 -16.34
CA ASP A 148 -0.15 12.69 -17.42
C ASP A 148 1.12 13.06 -18.18
N THR A 149 2.28 13.02 -17.51
CA THR A 149 3.60 13.24 -18.14
C THR A 149 4.17 11.99 -18.82
N GLY A 150 3.48 10.85 -18.74
CA GLY A 150 3.96 9.57 -19.27
C GLY A 150 5.11 8.96 -18.47
N ALA A 151 5.43 9.51 -17.28
CA ALA A 151 6.44 8.92 -16.41
C ALA A 151 5.97 7.57 -15.86
N TRP A 152 4.65 7.37 -15.71
CA TRP A 152 4.00 6.12 -15.33
C TRP A 152 2.74 5.89 -16.19
N ASP A 153 2.30 4.65 -16.35
CA ASP A 153 1.16 4.36 -17.21
C ASP A 153 -0.18 4.47 -16.49
N LEU A 154 -0.22 4.00 -15.23
CA LEU A 154 -1.43 3.97 -14.40
C LEU A 154 -1.15 4.46 -12.98
N ALA A 155 -2.16 5.02 -12.33
CA ALA A 155 -2.15 5.29 -10.89
C ALA A 155 -3.37 4.65 -10.22
N PHE A 156 -3.14 3.88 -9.16
CA PHE A 156 -4.15 3.35 -8.27
C PHE A 156 -4.17 4.11 -6.94
N PHE A 157 -5.34 4.61 -6.56
CA PHE A 157 -5.60 5.31 -5.31
C PHE A 157 -6.29 4.37 -4.33
N LEU A 158 -5.82 4.41 -3.08
CA LEU A 158 -6.22 3.48 -2.03
C LEU A 158 -6.69 4.30 -0.82
N PRO A 159 -7.62 3.75 -0.01
CA PRO A 159 -7.91 4.32 1.30
C PRO A 159 -6.69 4.21 2.23
N SER A 160 -6.63 5.11 3.21
CA SER A 160 -5.68 5.00 4.32
C SER A 160 -5.96 3.75 5.17
N PRO A 161 -4.93 3.04 5.64
CA PRO A 161 -5.13 2.06 6.71
C PRO A 161 -5.56 2.78 8.00
N THR A 162 -6.48 2.15 8.73
CA THR A 162 -6.96 2.70 10.00
C THR A 162 -6.03 2.35 11.16
N VAL A 163 -6.05 3.15 12.22
CA VAL A 163 -5.33 2.82 13.47
C VAL A 163 -5.80 1.49 14.06
N ALA A 164 -7.10 1.20 13.98
CA ALA A 164 -7.65 -0.07 14.45
C ALA A 164 -7.07 -1.27 13.67
N GLU A 165 -6.94 -1.16 12.34
CA GLU A 165 -6.30 -2.20 11.54
C GLU A 165 -4.83 -2.37 11.91
N LEU A 166 -4.08 -1.27 12.09
CA LEU A 166 -2.67 -1.32 12.50
C LEU A 166 -2.46 -2.06 13.83
N VAL A 167 -3.27 -1.71 14.84
CA VAL A 167 -3.21 -2.33 16.15
C VAL A 167 -3.56 -3.82 16.06
N ALA A 168 -4.62 -4.17 15.34
CA ALA A 168 -5.04 -5.57 15.20
C ALA A 168 -3.97 -6.45 14.51
N ILE A 169 -3.26 -5.92 13.50
CA ILE A 169 -2.15 -6.62 12.86
C ILE A 169 -0.97 -6.80 13.83
N ALA A 170 -0.65 -5.76 14.60
CA ALA A 170 0.43 -5.83 15.59
C ALA A 170 0.13 -6.81 16.73
N GLU A 171 -1.11 -6.81 17.25
CA GLU A 171 -1.57 -7.74 18.30
C GLU A 171 -1.58 -9.20 17.82
N ALA A 172 -1.81 -9.43 16.52
CA ALA A 172 -1.68 -10.74 15.90
C ALA A 172 -0.22 -11.20 15.71
N GLY A 173 0.78 -10.37 16.06
CA GLY A 173 2.19 -10.66 15.83
C GLY A 173 2.59 -10.59 14.34
N GLU A 174 1.73 -10.00 13.51
CA GLU A 174 1.92 -9.92 12.06
C GLU A 174 2.59 -8.61 11.66
N ARG A 175 3.09 -8.58 10.42
CA ARG A 175 3.69 -7.38 9.84
C ARG A 175 2.76 -6.79 8.80
N MET A 176 2.63 -5.47 8.79
CA MET A 176 1.94 -4.77 7.71
C MET A 176 2.58 -5.11 6.35
N PRO A 177 1.79 -5.25 5.27
CA PRO A 177 2.32 -5.42 3.93
C PRO A 177 3.35 -4.34 3.58
N GLN A 178 4.34 -4.65 2.76
CA GLN A 178 5.38 -3.66 2.44
C GLN A 178 4.80 -2.39 1.80
N LYS A 179 5.36 -1.23 2.20
CA LYS A 179 5.02 0.09 1.66
C LYS A 179 3.50 0.37 1.74
N SER A 180 2.90 0.04 2.89
CA SER A 180 1.45 0.18 3.14
C SER A 180 1.09 1.30 4.12
N THR A 181 2.04 1.78 4.92
CA THR A 181 1.78 2.75 6.00
C THR A 181 2.72 3.93 5.93
N TYR A 182 2.16 5.14 5.87
CA TYR A 182 2.93 6.39 5.94
C TYR A 182 2.43 7.25 7.11
N PHE A 183 3.08 7.14 8.26
CA PHE A 183 2.83 8.02 9.40
C PHE A 183 3.31 9.45 9.11
N TYR A 184 2.44 10.43 9.38
CA TYR A 184 2.72 11.85 9.24
C TYR A 184 2.21 12.62 10.48
N PRO A 185 2.95 13.65 10.94
CA PRO A 185 4.27 14.06 10.47
C PRO A 185 5.33 13.00 10.77
N LYS A 186 6.38 12.97 9.94
CA LYS A 186 7.57 12.19 10.28
C LYS A 186 8.25 12.87 11.45
N VAL A 187 8.72 12.06 12.40
CA VAL A 187 9.51 12.53 13.53
C VAL A 187 10.74 13.24 12.99
N PRO A 188 11.06 14.47 13.43
CA PRO A 188 12.30 15.13 13.03
C PRO A 188 13.50 14.32 13.52
N THR A 189 14.15 13.61 12.61
CA THR A 189 15.36 12.84 12.91
C THR A 189 16.54 13.78 13.14
N GLY A 190 17.45 13.43 14.05
CA GLY A 190 18.68 14.20 14.30
C GLY A 190 18.55 15.30 15.36
N LEU A 191 17.39 15.47 16.00
CA LEU A 191 17.24 16.34 17.18
C LEU A 191 17.98 15.78 18.41
N VAL A 192 18.07 14.46 18.50
CA VAL A 192 18.82 13.75 19.55
C VAL A 192 19.69 12.71 18.83
N LEU A 193 20.98 12.72 19.14
CA LEU A 193 21.97 11.79 18.61
C LEU A 193 22.60 11.02 19.78
N TYR A 194 22.76 9.71 19.62
CA TYR A 194 23.58 8.92 20.52
C TYR A 194 25.04 9.20 20.18
N ALA A 195 25.80 9.72 21.14
CA ALA A 195 27.24 9.92 20.95
C ALA A 195 27.92 8.54 20.96
N PHE A 196 28.72 8.26 19.92
CA PHE A 196 29.61 7.13 19.93
C PHE A 196 30.93 7.59 20.56
N ASP A 197 31.33 6.92 21.64
CA ASP A 197 32.63 7.09 22.29
C ASP A 197 33.72 6.32 21.54
#